data_AF-A0A1V4KBJ2-F1
#
_entry.id   AF-A0A1V4KBJ2-F1
#
_cell.length_a   1.000
_cell.length_b   1.000
_cell.length_c   1.000
_cell.angle_alpha   90.00
_cell.angle_beta   90.00
_cell.angle_gamma   90.00
#
_symmetry.space_group_name_H-M   'P 1'
#
loop_
_entity.id
_entity.type
_entity.pdbx_description
1 polymer ?
#
loop_
_entity_poly.entity_id
_entity_poly.type
_entity_poly.pdbx_seq_one_letter_code
_entity_poly.pdbx_strand_id
1 'polypeptide(L)'
;MNVEEMLASEVLGDFLGAVKNVWQPERLNAINITSALDRGGRVPLPINDMKEGVYVMVGADVPFSSCLREVENPQNQLRCSQEMEPVITCDKKFRTQFHIDWCKISLVSYFIIA
;
A
#
# COMPACT_ATOMS: atom_id res chain seq x y z
N MET A 1 0.71 -1.07 -14.12
CA MET A 1 -0.38 -1.73 -13.42
C MET A 1 -1.70 -1.03 -13.73
N ASN A 2 -2.64 -1.75 -14.32
CA ASN A 2 -4.08 -1.41 -14.36
C ASN A 2 -4.86 -2.45 -13.53
N VAL A 3 -6.19 -2.33 -13.49
CA VAL A 3 -7.04 -3.22 -12.68
C VAL A 3 -6.95 -4.66 -13.18
N GLU A 4 -6.90 -4.87 -14.49
CA GLU A 4 -6.85 -6.19 -15.12
C GLU A 4 -5.54 -6.92 -14.82
N GLU A 5 -4.41 -6.21 -14.94
CA GLU A 5 -3.08 -6.73 -14.58
C GLU A 5 -3.00 -7.04 -13.08
N MET A 6 -3.61 -6.21 -12.23
CA MET A 6 -3.64 -6.44 -10.78
C MET A 6 -4.51 -7.64 -10.40
N LEU A 7 -5.63 -7.84 -11.08
CA LEU A 7 -6.55 -8.96 -10.85
C LEU A 7 -5.99 -10.29 -11.36
N ALA A 8 -4.92 -10.28 -12.15
CA ALA A 8 -4.19 -11.50 -12.46
C ALA A 8 -3.73 -12.17 -11.16
N SER A 9 -4.12 -13.42 -10.97
CA SER A 9 -3.98 -14.14 -9.70
C SER A 9 -2.54 -14.19 -9.16
N GLU A 10 -1.55 -14.20 -10.06
CA GLU A 10 -0.13 -14.17 -9.71
C GLU A 10 0.25 -12.82 -9.09
N VAL A 11 -0.08 -11.71 -9.76
CA VAL A 11 0.24 -10.35 -9.30
C VAL A 11 -0.49 -10.01 -8.00
N LEU A 12 -1.78 -10.38 -7.89
CA LEU A 12 -2.53 -10.19 -6.66
C LEU A 12 -1.96 -11.05 -5.53
N GLY A 13 -1.62 -12.32 -5.82
CA GLY A 13 -1.03 -13.23 -4.86
C GLY A 13 0.30 -12.71 -4.30
N ASP A 14 1.20 -12.26 -5.19
CA ASP A 14 2.48 -11.68 -4.83
C ASP A 14 2.30 -10.41 -3.99
N PHE A 15 1.39 -9.52 -4.39
CA PHE A 15 1.08 -8.31 -3.63
C PHE A 15 0.56 -8.63 -2.22
N LEU A 16 -0.42 -9.53 -2.11
CA LEU A 16 -0.95 -9.94 -0.80
C LEU A 16 0.11 -10.67 0.03
N GLY A 17 1.03 -11.40 -0.60
CA GLY A 17 2.20 -12.00 0.02
C GLY A 17 3.15 -10.96 0.62
N ALA A 18 3.49 -9.91 -0.14
CA ALA A 18 4.30 -8.79 0.32
C ALA A 18 3.65 -8.07 1.51
N VAL A 19 2.36 -7.77 1.42
CA VAL A 19 1.62 -7.13 2.53
C VAL A 19 1.58 -8.05 3.74
N LYS A 20 1.34 -9.36 3.56
CA LYS A 20 1.35 -10.35 4.65
C LYS A 20 2.71 -10.43 5.34
N ASN A 21 3.82 -10.30 4.61
CA ASN A 21 5.17 -10.31 5.19
C ASN A 21 5.44 -9.11 6.12
N VAL A 22 4.77 -7.98 5.86
CA VAL A 22 4.93 -6.73 6.61
C VAL A 22 3.92 -6.59 7.75
N TRP A 23 2.64 -6.88 7.47
CA TRP A 23 1.56 -6.78 8.45
C TRP A 23 1.53 -8.02 9.36
N GLN A 24 1.89 -9.20 8.86
CA GLN A 24 1.88 -10.49 9.57
C GLN A 24 0.53 -10.96 10.16
N PRO A 25 -0.62 -10.76 9.48
CA PRO A 25 -1.87 -11.37 9.92
C PRO A 25 -1.94 -12.86 9.57
N GLU A 26 -2.83 -13.61 10.24
CA GLU A 26 -3.15 -14.98 9.84
C GLU A 26 -3.89 -14.98 8.49
N ARG A 27 -4.86 -14.07 8.35
CA ARG A 27 -5.70 -13.89 7.16
C ARG A 27 -5.64 -12.45 6.66
N LEU A 28 -5.60 -12.30 5.34
CA LEU A 28 -5.53 -11.01 4.66
C LEU A 28 -6.35 -11.08 3.38
N ASN A 29 -7.17 -10.07 3.14
CA ASN A 29 -8.08 -10.02 2.00
C ASN A 29 -7.94 -8.70 1.24
N ALA A 30 -7.90 -8.77 -0.09
CA ALA A 30 -8.15 -7.60 -0.93
C ALA A 30 -9.64 -7.26 -0.84
N ILE A 31 -9.97 -6.12 -0.23
CA ILE A 31 -11.35 -5.64 -0.05
C ILE A 31 -11.84 -4.98 -1.33
N ASN A 32 -11.00 -4.16 -1.95
CA ASN A 32 -11.37 -3.38 -3.13
C ASN A 32 -10.12 -3.09 -3.98
N ILE A 33 -10.28 -3.15 -5.30
CA ILE A 33 -9.27 -2.74 -6.28
C ILE A 33 -9.96 -1.77 -7.22
N THR A 34 -9.45 -0.54 -7.31
CA THR A 34 -10.08 0.53 -8.10
C THR A 34 -9.03 1.16 -9.01
N SER A 35 -9.40 1.52 -10.25
CA SER A 35 -8.50 2.30 -11.12
C SER A 35 -8.23 3.66 -10.48
N ALA A 36 -7.00 4.16 -10.63
CA ALA A 36 -6.68 5.51 -10.17
C ALA A 36 -7.44 6.59 -10.97
N LEU A 37 -7.82 6.31 -12.22
CA LEU A 37 -8.64 7.20 -13.03
C LEU A 37 -10.05 7.39 -12.42
N ASP A 38 -10.64 6.30 -11.91
CA ASP A 38 -11.99 6.31 -11.34
C ASP A 38 -12.10 7.16 -10.07
N ARG A 39 -11.00 7.38 -9.34
CA ARG A 39 -10.96 8.27 -8.16
C ARG A 39 -10.77 9.74 -8.51
N GLY A 40 -10.95 10.13 -9.78
CA GLY A 40 -10.92 11.53 -10.22
C GLY A 40 -9.53 12.06 -10.59
N GLY A 41 -8.51 11.21 -10.61
CA GLY A 41 -7.21 11.56 -11.17
C GLY A 41 -7.27 11.56 -12.69
N ARG A 42 -7.65 12.69 -13.30
CA ARG A 42 -7.46 12.88 -14.75
C ARG A 42 -5.96 12.93 -15.04
N VAL A 43 -5.37 11.76 -15.23
CA VAL A 43 -4.05 11.60 -15.85
C VAL A 43 -4.22 12.02 -17.32
N PRO A 44 -3.28 12.80 -17.91
CA PRO A 44 -3.36 13.12 -19.32
C PRO A 44 -3.51 11.85 -20.17
N LEU A 45 -4.38 11.92 -21.17
CA LEU A 45 -4.58 10.91 -22.23
C LEU A 45 -3.23 10.34 -22.73
N PRO A 46 -3.24 9.09 -23.23
CA PRO A 46 -2.24 8.09 -22.93
C PRO A 46 -0.82 8.63 -23.09
N ILE A 47 -0.11 8.68 -21.97
CA ILE A 47 1.34 8.81 -22.02
C ILE A 47 1.83 7.43 -22.42
N ASN A 48 2.41 7.31 -23.62
CA ASN A 48 2.89 6.05 -24.16
C ASN A 48 3.70 5.30 -23.10
N ASP A 49 3.40 4.01 -22.95
CA ASP A 49 4.02 3.09 -22.00
C ASP A 49 3.74 3.32 -20.51
N MET A 50 2.83 4.24 -20.13
CA MET A 50 2.38 4.40 -18.74
C MET A 50 0.99 3.83 -18.48
N LYS A 51 0.85 3.15 -17.34
CA LYS A 51 -0.40 2.52 -16.90
C LYS A 51 -1.11 3.41 -15.88
N GLU A 52 -2.43 3.27 -15.80
CA GLU A 52 -3.32 4.10 -14.98
C GLU A 52 -2.99 4.09 -13.49
N GLY A 53 -2.47 2.97 -12.97
CA GLY A 53 -2.30 2.75 -11.54
C GLY A 53 -3.60 2.26 -10.89
N VAL A 54 -3.46 1.62 -9.73
CA VAL A 54 -4.58 1.03 -9.00
C VAL A 54 -4.49 1.37 -7.51
N TYR A 55 -5.64 1.55 -6.89
CA TYR A 55 -5.79 1.58 -5.44
C TYR A 55 -6.23 0.21 -4.95
N VAL A 56 -5.42 -0.41 -4.09
CA VAL A 56 -5.73 -1.71 -3.49
C VAL A 56 -6.02 -1.50 -2.00
N MET A 57 -7.26 -1.72 -1.59
CA MET A 57 -7.64 -1.75 -0.19
C MET A 57 -7.46 -3.17 0.34
N VAL A 58 -6.68 -3.31 1.40
CA VAL A 58 -6.39 -4.59 2.04
C VAL A 58 -6.90 -4.56 3.47
N GLY A 59 -7.61 -5.61 3.88
CA GLY A 59 -8.10 -5.80 5.23
C GLY A 59 -7.48 -7.00 5.92
N ALA A 60 -7.27 -6.87 7.23
CA ALA A 60 -6.94 -7.97 8.13
C ALA A 60 -7.81 -7.88 9.40
N ASP A 61 -7.89 -8.98 10.13
CA ASP A 61 -8.61 -9.12 11.41
C ASP A 61 -7.76 -8.77 12.64
N VAL A 62 -6.51 -8.33 12.43
CA VAL A 62 -5.57 -7.94 13.47
C VAL A 62 -5.08 -6.49 13.29
N PRO A 63 -4.66 -5.81 14.37
CA PRO A 63 -4.05 -4.49 14.29
C PRO A 63 -2.84 -4.45 13.36
N PHE A 64 -2.49 -3.27 12.86
CA PHE A 64 -1.24 -3.06 12.12
C PHE A 64 -0.03 -3.45 12.98
N SER A 65 0.96 -4.08 12.35
CA SER A 65 2.23 -4.43 12.99
C SER A 65 2.93 -3.18 13.52
N SER A 66 3.79 -3.35 14.53
CA SER A 66 4.56 -2.23 15.10
C SER A 66 5.38 -1.50 14.03
N CYS A 67 5.94 -2.23 13.06
CA CYS A 67 6.70 -1.63 11.98
C CYS A 67 5.83 -0.81 11.01
N LEU A 68 4.60 -1.24 10.71
CA LEU A 68 3.70 -0.48 9.85
C LEU A 68 3.34 0.85 10.52
N ARG A 69 3.12 0.82 11.83
CA ARG A 69 2.84 2.03 12.61
C ARG A 69 4.01 3.01 12.69
N GLU A 70 5.22 2.60 12.30
CA GLU A 70 6.35 3.54 12.19
C GLU A 70 6.12 4.63 11.14
N VAL A 71 5.23 4.42 10.17
CA VAL A 71 4.85 5.47 9.20
C VAL A 71 4.14 6.65 9.87
N GLU A 72 3.47 6.41 11.00
CA GLU A 72 2.78 7.43 11.79
C GLU A 72 3.69 8.07 12.85
N ASN A 73 4.96 7.63 12.97
CA ASN A 73 5.92 8.21 13.91
C ASN A 73 6.21 9.67 13.52
N PRO A 74 6.11 10.65 14.45
CA PRO A 74 6.40 12.06 14.18
C PRO A 74 7.78 12.30 13.53
N GLN A 75 8.79 11.51 13.87
CA GLN A 75 10.12 11.63 13.25
C GLN A 75 10.10 11.21 11.78
N ASN A 76 9.37 10.15 11.43
CA ASN A 76 9.23 9.70 10.05
C ASN A 76 8.34 10.66 9.24
N GLN A 77 7.28 11.20 9.85
CA GLN A 77 6.46 12.25 9.24
C GLN A 77 7.26 13.52 8.96
N LEU A 78 8.12 13.94 9.90
CA LEU A 78 9.02 15.07 9.70
C LEU A 78 9.99 14.81 8.54
N ARG A 79 10.61 13.63 8.49
CA ARG A 79 11.48 13.23 7.36
C ARG A 79 10.73 13.33 6.04
N CYS A 80 9.52 12.79 5.96
CA CYS A 80 8.68 12.89 4.78
C CYS A 80 8.38 14.35 4.39
N SER A 81 8.11 15.23 5.36
CA SER A 81 7.89 16.67 5.09
C SER A 81 9.13 17.41 4.58
N GLN A 82 10.32 16.85 4.83
CA GLN A 82 11.61 17.36 4.40
C GLN A 82 12.14 16.64 3.14
N GLU A 83 11.28 15.85 2.47
CA GLU A 83 11.66 15.03 1.31
C GLU A 83 12.78 14.02 1.61
N MET A 84 12.93 13.65 2.89
CA MET A 84 13.89 12.65 3.35
C MET A 84 13.22 11.29 3.51
N GLU A 85 13.99 10.23 3.23
CA GLU A 85 13.50 8.86 3.38
C GLU A 85 13.23 8.53 4.87
N PRO A 86 12.03 8.02 5.20
CA PRO A 86 11.69 7.62 6.57
C PRO A 86 12.43 6.34 6.96
N VAL A 87 12.64 6.14 8.26
CA VAL A 87 13.28 4.94 8.78
C VAL A 87 12.18 3.94 9.15
N ILE A 88 11.95 2.96 8.27
CA ILE A 88 10.95 1.91 8.43
C ILE A 88 11.65 0.54 8.53
N THR A 89 11.50 -0.14 9.66
CA THR A 89 12.23 -1.38 9.97
C THR A 89 11.85 -2.55 9.06
N CYS A 90 10.62 -2.55 8.55
CA CYS A 90 10.14 -3.57 7.62
C CYS A 90 10.21 -3.18 6.15
N ASP A 91 10.85 -2.06 5.80
CA ASP A 91 11.06 -1.64 4.40
C ASP A 91 11.63 -2.76 3.53
N LYS A 92 12.69 -3.42 4.02
CA LYS A 92 13.35 -4.52 3.32
C LYS A 92 12.42 -5.69 3.01
N LYS A 93 11.41 -5.94 3.85
CA LYS A 93 10.46 -7.04 3.63
C LYS A 93 9.56 -6.75 2.43
N PHE A 94 9.16 -5.50 2.24
CA PHE A 94 8.31 -5.08 1.13
C PHE A 94 9.09 -4.86 -0.16
N ARG A 95 10.26 -4.20 -0.07
CA ARG A 95 11.12 -3.86 -1.22
C ARG A 95 11.69 -5.05 -1.99
N THR A 96 11.59 -6.26 -1.43
CA THR A 96 11.96 -7.49 -2.15
C THR A 96 11.09 -7.73 -3.39
N GLN A 97 9.85 -7.26 -3.38
CA GLN A 97 8.87 -7.50 -4.45
C GLN A 97 8.29 -6.21 -5.03
N PHE A 98 8.16 -5.14 -4.23
CA PHE A 98 7.51 -3.91 -4.65
C PHE A 98 8.26 -2.66 -4.19
N HIS A 99 8.35 -1.65 -5.06
CA HIS A 99 8.79 -0.33 -4.64
C HIS A 99 7.66 0.37 -3.88
N ILE A 100 7.97 0.93 -2.72
CA ILE A 100 6.99 1.56 -1.84
C ILE A 100 7.47 2.94 -1.41
N ASP A 101 6.57 3.91 -1.55
CA ASP A 101 6.73 5.26 -1.04
C ASP A 101 6.03 5.35 0.32
N TRP A 102 6.80 5.09 1.39
CA TRP A 102 6.30 5.11 2.76
C TRP A 102 5.69 6.46 3.17
N CYS A 103 6.11 7.56 2.54
CA CYS A 103 5.57 8.89 2.82
C CYS A 103 4.17 9.12 2.25
N LYS A 104 3.70 8.23 1.36
CA LYS A 104 2.34 8.27 0.78
C LYS A 104 1.39 7.24 1.39
N ILE A 105 1.83 6.50 2.40
CA ILE A 105 0.97 5.53 3.08
C ILE A 105 0.11 6.21 4.14
N SER A 106 -1.16 5.81 4.19
CA SER A 106 -2.07 6.13 5.27
C SER A 106 -2.66 4.84 5.84
N LEU A 107 -2.59 4.67 7.16
CA LEU A 107 -3.22 3.57 7.85
C LEU A 107 -4.63 3.99 8.27
N VAL A 108 -5.64 3.23 7.85
CA VAL A 108 -7.03 3.48 8.20
C VAL A 108 -7.51 2.34 9.09
N SER A 109 -7.76 2.64 10.37
CA SER A 109 -8.30 1.68 11.33
C SER A 109 -9.74 2.03 11.65
N TYR A 110 -10.68 1.12 11.37
CA TYR A 110 -12.07 1.26 11.79
C TYR A 110 -12.30 0.43 13.05
N PHE A 111 -12.30 1.07 14.22
CA PHE A 111 -12.87 0.48 15.42
C PHE A 111 -14.35 0.87 15.45
N ILE A 112 -15.24 -0.06 15.09
CA ILE A 112 -16.65 0.08 15.46
C ILE A 112 -16.71 -0.23 16.96
N ILE A 113 -16.85 0.81 17.79
CA ILE A 113 -17.24 0.64 19.19
C ILE A 113 -18.68 0.12 19.14
N ALA A 114 -18.88 -1.14 19.51
CA ALA A 114 -20.21 -1.69 19.79
C ALA A 114 -20.62 -1.32 21.22
#